data_AF-A0AA42W9Q1-F1
#
_entry.id   AF-A0AA42W9Q1-F1
#
_cell.length_a   1.000
_cell.length_b   1.000
_cell.length_c   1.000
_cell.angle_alpha   90.00
_cell.angle_beta   90.00
_cell.angle_gamma   90.00
#
_symmetry.space_group_name_H-M   'P 1'
#
loop_
_entity.id
_entity.type
_entity.pdbx_description
1 polymer ?
#
loop_
_entity_poly.entity_id
_entity_poly.type
_entity_poly.pdbx_seq_one_letter_code
_entity_poly.pdbx_strand_id
1 'polypeptide(L)'
;MLALAVRRQRFLLGAVALTTLSLAGLDAHAAQRTVYQGTLQGAGQIVLELDNDAGADGGLSGRYFYTRNGVDIPLRGTQEVLFEPKLHPTQPPASAKAPISPADRVASWRGVRDAKGYRGQWTDTRSGKQRHFDLRRVAEYDTEQLARDGNAVRAAQVDLGDVDIKAAIDATRAPYQTLKLAGHAQPVGKDVGRGAVAYRMWVDPRTKFAYPRLSRHPDPQVMQRINHLLEQRHWRKSLGALECMASAYTSANSGAGTLGGFDEENVNVTWLSRSLMTVTEAGSLDCGGAHPDNHFEPYTFDLLRGEYLDWNRVFDAYVPASRSVGRQASPALLAVVNQVVKAGPPEDRADQHPNLEDCADLWPQYLALGAQTPGALSLSVSGVGHASGACLGTHATVPFQALTPYLKPGGQAYLED
;
A
#
# COMPACT_ATOMS: atom_id res chain seq x y z
N MET A 1 -31.32 10.83 -83.09
CA MET A 1 -30.41 11.31 -84.16
C MET A 1 -29.21 11.96 -83.50
N LEU A 2 -28.00 11.52 -83.90
CA LEU A 2 -26.65 12.04 -83.58
C LEU A 2 -26.27 12.15 -82.08
N ALA A 3 -25.38 11.33 -81.52
CA ALA A 3 -23.92 11.24 -81.71
C ALA A 3 -23.15 12.48 -81.26
N LEU A 4 -22.31 12.32 -80.23
CA LEU A 4 -20.93 12.85 -79.99
C LEU A 4 -20.58 12.58 -78.49
N ALA A 5 -19.89 11.51 -78.11
CA ALA A 5 -18.44 11.24 -78.19
C ALA A 5 -17.58 12.06 -77.20
N VAL A 6 -17.15 11.47 -76.07
CA VAL A 6 -15.83 11.76 -75.44
C VAL A 6 -15.25 10.51 -74.74
N ARG A 7 -14.17 10.00 -75.36
CA ARG A 7 -12.93 9.39 -74.84
C ARG A 7 -12.94 8.40 -73.66
N ARG A 8 -12.61 7.15 -74.02
CA ARG A 8 -11.94 6.14 -73.19
C ARG A 8 -10.47 6.52 -72.97
N GLN A 9 -9.96 6.33 -71.75
CA GLN A 9 -8.54 6.09 -71.50
C GLN A 9 -8.39 4.78 -70.73
N ARG A 10 -7.52 3.91 -71.24
CA ARG A 10 -7.19 2.59 -70.72
C ARG A 10 -5.70 2.57 -70.38
N PHE A 11 -5.43 2.10 -69.17
CA PHE A 11 -4.23 1.41 -68.65
C PHE A 11 -2.84 2.06 -68.76
N LEU A 12 -2.15 2.10 -67.62
CA LEU A 12 -0.86 1.42 -67.46
C LEU A 12 -0.59 1.06 -66.00
N LEU A 13 0.06 -0.09 -65.83
CA LEU A 13 0.36 -0.77 -64.58
C LEU A 13 1.39 0.00 -63.75
N GLY A 14 1.19 0.06 -62.43
CA GLY A 14 2.20 0.45 -61.45
C GLY A 14 2.28 -0.64 -60.38
N ALA A 15 3.35 -1.43 -60.41
CA ALA A 15 3.69 -2.38 -59.36
C ALA A 15 4.11 -1.62 -58.10
N VAL A 16 3.33 -1.73 -57.03
CA VAL A 16 3.71 -1.23 -55.70
C VAL A 16 4.32 -2.41 -54.95
N ALA A 17 5.63 -2.34 -54.75
CA ALA A 17 6.36 -3.24 -53.87
C ALA A 17 5.87 -3.06 -52.43
N LEU A 18 5.34 -4.11 -51.81
CA LEU A 18 5.13 -4.17 -50.37
C LEU A 18 6.48 -4.21 -49.68
N THR A 19 6.96 -3.06 -49.21
CA THR A 19 7.97 -3.00 -48.16
C THR A 19 7.29 -3.21 -46.81
N THR A 20 7.30 -4.44 -46.34
CA THR A 20 7.08 -4.76 -44.92
C THR A 20 8.22 -4.14 -44.11
N LEU A 21 8.04 -2.89 -43.64
CA LEU A 21 8.85 -2.41 -42.52
C LEU A 21 8.42 -3.21 -41.29
N SER A 22 9.23 -4.21 -40.96
CA SER A 22 9.26 -4.84 -39.66
C SER A 22 9.38 -3.73 -38.62
N LEU A 23 8.28 -3.48 -37.90
CA LEU A 23 8.34 -2.88 -36.58
C LEU A 23 9.18 -3.85 -35.75
N ALA A 24 10.49 -3.60 -35.70
CA ALA A 24 11.32 -4.10 -34.62
C ALA A 24 10.61 -3.63 -33.36
N GLY A 25 10.03 -4.58 -32.63
CA GLY A 25 9.55 -4.33 -31.28
C GLY A 25 10.68 -3.62 -30.57
N LEU A 26 10.40 -2.41 -30.07
CA LEU A 26 11.12 -1.95 -28.90
C LEU A 26 10.81 -3.01 -27.86
N ASP A 27 11.70 -3.99 -27.69
CA ASP A 27 11.69 -4.87 -26.55
C ASP A 27 11.79 -3.95 -25.35
N ALA A 28 10.64 -3.60 -24.80
CA ALA A 28 10.54 -3.17 -23.42
C ALA A 28 11.10 -4.35 -22.65
N HIS A 29 12.41 -4.29 -22.34
CA HIS A 29 13.05 -5.23 -21.44
C HIS A 29 12.26 -5.16 -20.16
N ALA A 30 11.38 -6.14 -19.96
CA ALA A 30 10.65 -6.31 -18.73
C ALA A 30 11.70 -6.29 -17.61
N ALA A 31 11.49 -5.47 -16.58
CA ALA A 31 12.39 -5.40 -15.43
C ALA A 31 12.22 -6.65 -14.55
N GLN A 32 12.61 -7.79 -15.12
CA GLN A 32 12.63 -9.09 -14.49
C GLN A 32 13.70 -9.07 -13.42
N ARG A 33 13.31 -9.51 -12.22
CA ARG A 33 14.22 -9.64 -11.09
C ARG A 33 14.25 -11.06 -10.58
N THR A 34 15.45 -11.51 -10.24
CA THR A 34 15.66 -12.74 -9.48
C THR A 34 15.78 -12.42 -8.01
N VAL A 35 15.02 -13.12 -7.18
CA VAL A 35 15.11 -13.08 -5.72
C VAL A 35 15.96 -14.25 -5.23
N TYR A 36 16.89 -13.92 -4.34
CA TYR A 36 17.79 -14.84 -3.67
C TYR A 36 17.62 -14.74 -2.16
N GLN A 37 17.87 -15.85 -1.46
CA GLN A 37 17.88 -15.91 0.00
C GLN A 37 19.07 -16.72 0.47
N GLY A 38 19.73 -16.29 1.55
CA GLY A 38 20.80 -17.05 2.15
C GLY A 38 21.54 -16.26 3.22
N THR A 39 22.81 -16.56 3.41
CA THR A 39 23.58 -16.00 4.54
C THR A 39 24.74 -15.15 4.03
N LEU A 40 24.93 -13.98 4.65
CA LEU A 40 26.20 -13.28 4.63
C LEU A 40 27.00 -13.66 5.88
N GLN A 41 28.15 -14.31 5.67
CA GLN A 41 28.92 -14.96 6.73
C GLN A 41 29.23 -14.00 7.90
N GLY A 42 28.78 -14.38 9.10
CA GLY A 42 28.97 -13.61 10.33
C GLY A 42 28.23 -12.27 10.38
N ALA A 43 27.26 -12.03 9.50
CA ALA A 43 26.38 -10.86 9.51
C ALA A 43 24.90 -11.25 9.68
N GLY A 44 24.46 -12.34 9.04
CA GLY A 44 23.13 -12.93 9.24
C GLY A 44 22.46 -13.40 7.94
N GLN A 45 21.18 -13.76 8.05
CA GLN A 45 20.33 -14.08 6.89
C GLN A 45 19.97 -12.82 6.11
N ILE A 46 20.03 -12.91 4.79
CA ILE A 46 19.65 -11.84 3.86
C ILE A 46 18.70 -12.35 2.79
N VAL A 47 17.93 -11.41 2.24
CA VAL A 47 17.17 -11.58 1.00
C VAL A 47 17.64 -10.49 0.05
N LEU A 48 17.93 -10.88 -1.19
CA LEU A 48 18.51 -10.01 -2.21
C LEU A 48 17.71 -10.15 -3.49
N GLU A 49 17.40 -9.04 -4.14
CA GLU A 49 16.89 -9.04 -5.51
C GLU A 49 17.84 -8.27 -6.42
N LEU A 50 17.99 -8.78 -7.64
CA LEU A 50 18.77 -8.16 -8.70
C LEU A 50 17.99 -8.20 -10.00
N ASP A 51 18.18 -7.18 -10.83
CA ASP A 51 17.81 -7.24 -12.22
C ASP A 51 18.45 -8.47 -12.88
N ASN A 52 17.71 -9.14 -13.77
CA ASN A 52 18.21 -10.28 -14.52
C ASN A 52 19.31 -9.82 -15.48
N ASP A 53 19.00 -8.79 -16.27
CA ASP A 53 19.86 -8.23 -17.29
C ASP A 53 20.39 -6.85 -16.88
N ALA A 54 21.60 -6.54 -17.34
CA ALA A 54 22.14 -5.19 -17.24
C ALA A 54 21.38 -4.26 -18.20
N GLY A 55 21.23 -2.99 -17.80
CA GLY A 55 20.72 -1.94 -18.67
C GLY A 55 21.64 -1.69 -19.88
N ALA A 56 21.18 -0.86 -20.81
CA ALA A 56 21.94 -0.52 -22.02
C ALA A 56 23.31 0.12 -21.75
N ASP A 57 23.51 0.68 -20.56
CA ASP A 57 24.76 1.25 -20.05
C ASP A 57 25.67 0.22 -19.36
N GLY A 58 25.28 -1.06 -19.35
CA GLY A 58 25.95 -2.12 -18.58
C GLY A 58 25.65 -2.09 -17.07
N GLY A 59 24.76 -1.19 -16.64
CA GLY A 59 24.38 -1.01 -15.24
C GLY A 59 23.47 -2.12 -14.74
N LEU A 60 23.81 -2.72 -13.60
CA LEU A 60 22.99 -3.68 -12.88
C LEU A 60 22.48 -3.06 -11.58
N SER A 61 21.19 -3.21 -11.32
CA SER A 61 20.55 -2.68 -10.12
C SER A 61 19.92 -3.78 -9.27
N GLY A 62 19.84 -3.52 -7.97
CA GLY A 62 19.14 -4.38 -7.03
C GLY A 62 19.11 -3.78 -5.64
N ARG A 63 18.78 -4.63 -4.68
CA ARG A 63 18.75 -4.30 -3.26
C ARG A 63 18.74 -5.57 -2.43
N TYR A 64 19.15 -5.47 -1.18
CA TYR A 64 19.03 -6.56 -0.23
C TYR A 64 18.66 -6.03 1.15
N PHE A 65 18.11 -6.89 2.00
CA PHE A 65 17.90 -6.59 3.40
C PHE A 65 18.38 -7.73 4.28
N TYR A 66 18.81 -7.41 5.50
CA TYR A 66 18.95 -8.39 6.56
C TYR A 66 17.57 -8.71 7.12
N THR A 67 17.19 -9.99 7.22
CA THR A 67 15.84 -10.38 7.65
C THR A 67 15.46 -9.82 9.03
N ARG A 68 16.44 -9.73 9.92
CA ARG A 68 16.29 -9.12 11.26
C ARG A 68 15.97 -7.61 11.24
N ASN A 69 16.28 -6.91 10.15
CA ASN A 69 16.11 -5.45 10.06
C ASN A 69 15.03 -5.06 9.05
N GLY A 70 14.90 -5.76 7.90
CA GLY A 70 13.92 -5.48 6.85
C GLY A 70 14.19 -4.24 5.98
N VAL A 71 15.16 -3.39 6.38
CA VAL A 71 15.56 -2.18 5.67
C VAL A 71 16.37 -2.52 4.42
N ASP A 72 15.97 -1.95 3.29
CA ASP A 72 16.66 -2.17 2.02
C ASP A 72 17.97 -1.40 1.96
N ILE A 73 19.01 -2.09 1.50
CA ILE A 73 20.30 -1.54 1.13
C ILE A 73 20.40 -1.62 -0.40
N PRO A 74 20.41 -0.49 -1.11
CA PRO A 74 20.45 -0.50 -2.57
C PRO A 74 21.81 -0.97 -3.09
N LEU A 75 21.80 -1.70 -4.21
CA LEU A 75 22.98 -2.21 -4.89
C LEU A 75 23.05 -1.64 -6.32
N ARG A 76 24.18 -1.08 -6.71
CA ARG A 76 24.42 -0.61 -8.09
C ARG A 76 25.81 -1.01 -8.56
N GLY A 77 25.95 -1.37 -9.83
CA GLY A 77 27.24 -1.72 -10.41
C GLY A 77 27.09 -2.39 -11.76
N THR A 78 27.85 -3.45 -12.00
CA THR A 78 27.84 -4.28 -13.22
C THR A 78 27.58 -5.74 -12.87
N GLN A 79 27.62 -6.62 -13.87
CA GLN A 79 27.56 -8.07 -13.67
C GLN A 79 28.69 -8.59 -12.77
N GLU A 80 29.88 -7.99 -12.88
CA GLU A 80 31.10 -8.43 -12.19
C GLU A 80 31.15 -7.92 -10.75
N VAL A 81 30.66 -6.71 -10.51
CA VAL A 81 30.74 -6.07 -9.19
C VAL A 81 29.57 -5.15 -8.91
N LEU A 82 28.96 -5.30 -7.73
CA LEU A 82 27.95 -4.39 -7.19
C LEU A 82 28.51 -3.63 -6.00
N PHE A 83 28.01 -2.42 -5.74
CA PHE A 83 28.43 -1.58 -4.62
C PHE A 83 27.24 -1.21 -3.73
N GLU A 84 27.54 -1.08 -2.44
CA GLU A 84 26.66 -0.47 -1.44
C GLU A 84 27.03 1.01 -1.25
N PRO A 85 26.05 1.92 -1.16
CA PRO A 85 26.30 3.31 -0.82
C PRO A 85 26.41 3.51 0.69
N LYS A 86 27.09 4.58 1.10
CA LYS A 86 27.10 5.05 2.49
C LYS A 86 25.71 5.53 2.90
N LEU A 87 25.41 5.41 4.19
CA LEU A 87 24.26 6.08 4.81
C LEU A 87 24.48 7.59 4.82
N HIS A 88 23.39 8.34 4.73
CA HIS A 88 23.32 9.79 4.74
C HIS A 88 24.34 10.43 3.79
N PRO A 89 24.17 10.22 2.46
CA PRO A 89 25.09 10.79 1.51
C PRO A 89 25.06 12.32 1.60
N THR A 90 26.23 12.93 1.46
CA THR A 90 26.39 14.40 1.45
C THR A 90 25.64 15.03 0.29
N GLN A 91 25.51 14.31 -0.82
CA GLN A 91 24.68 14.67 -1.95
C GLN A 91 23.79 13.47 -2.32
N PRO A 92 22.46 13.63 -2.28
CA PRO A 92 21.54 12.59 -2.74
C PRO A 92 21.83 12.13 -4.18
N PRO A 93 21.60 10.85 -4.53
CA PRO A 93 21.74 10.38 -5.90
C PRO A 93 20.74 11.11 -6.81
N ALA A 94 21.15 11.42 -8.04
CA ALA A 94 20.33 12.15 -9.01
C ALA A 94 19.05 11.38 -9.43
N SER A 95 19.06 10.05 -9.30
CA SER A 95 17.89 9.19 -9.50
C SER A 95 18.09 7.86 -8.78
N ALA A 96 17.01 7.08 -8.65
CA ALA A 96 17.10 5.72 -8.12
C ALA A 96 18.04 4.81 -8.92
N LYS A 97 18.27 5.07 -10.22
CA LYS A 97 19.17 4.27 -11.07
C LYS A 97 20.57 4.86 -11.21
N ALA A 98 20.85 6.02 -10.61
CA ALA A 98 22.15 6.66 -10.72
C ALA A 98 23.27 5.76 -10.16
N PRO A 99 24.45 5.73 -10.80
CA PRO A 99 25.62 5.04 -10.27
C PRO A 99 26.03 5.61 -8.91
N ILE A 100 26.57 4.74 -8.05
CA ILE A 100 27.13 5.17 -6.77
C ILE A 100 28.51 5.80 -7.01
N SER A 101 28.65 7.07 -6.63
CA SER A 101 29.90 7.81 -6.66
C SER A 101 31.02 7.03 -5.95
N PRO A 102 32.25 6.96 -6.49
CA PRO A 102 33.34 6.20 -5.87
C PRO A 102 33.57 6.52 -4.38
N ALA A 103 33.45 7.79 -3.99
CA ALA A 103 33.61 8.24 -2.60
C ALA A 103 32.50 7.75 -1.65
N ASP A 104 31.36 7.32 -2.17
CA ASP A 104 30.20 6.87 -1.39
C ASP A 104 30.09 5.35 -1.33
N ARG A 105 31.00 4.60 -1.97
CA ARG A 105 31.00 3.13 -1.96
C ARG A 105 31.58 2.62 -0.64
N VAL A 106 30.76 1.93 0.16
CA VAL A 106 31.16 1.39 1.47
C VAL A 106 31.42 -0.12 1.46
N ALA A 107 30.85 -0.82 0.49
CA ALA A 107 31.13 -2.23 0.28
C ALA A 107 31.00 -2.62 -1.19
N SER A 108 31.61 -3.75 -1.54
CA SER A 108 31.49 -4.36 -2.87
C SER A 108 31.11 -5.83 -2.78
N TRP A 109 30.31 -6.28 -3.74
CA TRP A 109 29.91 -7.67 -3.93
C TRP A 109 30.50 -8.16 -5.24
N ARG A 110 31.26 -9.26 -5.20
CA ARG A 110 31.77 -9.96 -6.38
C ARG A 110 31.41 -11.43 -6.27
N GLY A 111 30.89 -12.02 -7.34
CA GLY A 111 30.51 -13.42 -7.31
C GLY A 111 30.03 -13.95 -8.66
N VAL A 112 29.57 -15.19 -8.63
CA VAL A 112 29.04 -15.90 -9.81
C VAL A 112 27.55 -16.14 -9.59
N ARG A 113 26.75 -15.74 -10.58
CA ARG A 113 25.32 -16.05 -10.68
C ARG A 113 25.15 -17.27 -11.58
N ASP A 114 24.44 -18.28 -11.10
CA ASP A 114 24.09 -19.47 -11.88
C ASP A 114 22.66 -19.93 -11.55
N ALA A 115 22.22 -21.04 -12.18
CA ALA A 115 20.89 -21.59 -11.94
C ALA A 115 20.62 -22.00 -10.48
N LYS A 116 21.66 -22.24 -9.68
CA LYS A 116 21.53 -22.61 -8.26
C LYS A 116 21.43 -21.37 -7.37
N GLY A 117 22.06 -20.26 -7.74
CA GLY A 117 22.04 -19.05 -6.94
C GLY A 117 23.14 -18.05 -7.23
N TYR A 118 23.44 -17.21 -6.24
CA TYR A 118 24.49 -16.20 -6.27
C TYR A 118 25.48 -16.43 -5.12
N ARG A 119 26.75 -16.68 -5.47
CA ARG A 119 27.80 -17.05 -4.50
C ARG A 119 29.05 -16.22 -4.73
N GLY A 120 29.69 -15.76 -3.65
CA GLY A 120 30.84 -14.89 -3.80
C GLY A 120 31.38 -14.28 -2.51
N GLN A 121 31.99 -13.10 -2.65
CA GLN A 121 32.59 -12.35 -1.57
C GLN A 121 32.02 -10.94 -1.51
N TRP A 122 31.67 -10.54 -0.30
CA TRP A 122 31.44 -9.17 0.12
C TRP A 122 32.74 -8.60 0.68
N THR A 123 33.07 -7.35 0.36
CA THR A 123 34.27 -6.67 0.88
C THR A 123 33.91 -5.26 1.32
N ASP A 124 34.18 -4.96 2.60
CA ASP A 124 34.12 -3.61 3.17
C ASP A 124 35.22 -2.74 2.55
N THR A 125 34.88 -1.61 1.94
CA THR A 125 35.85 -0.78 1.21
C THR A 125 36.79 -0.01 2.14
N ARG A 126 36.43 0.17 3.42
CA ARG A 126 37.21 0.94 4.40
C ARG A 126 38.23 0.07 5.13
N SER A 127 37.81 -1.10 5.58
CA SER A 127 38.60 -2.03 6.39
C SER A 127 39.21 -3.17 5.60
N GLY A 128 38.74 -3.41 4.37
CA GLY A 128 39.12 -4.59 3.58
C GLY A 128 38.54 -5.90 4.12
N LYS A 129 37.68 -5.86 5.15
CA LYS A 129 37.06 -7.06 5.72
C LYS A 129 36.24 -7.79 4.68
N GLN A 130 36.47 -9.09 4.54
CA GLN A 130 35.76 -9.95 3.62
C GLN A 130 34.77 -10.86 4.33
N ARG A 131 33.65 -11.15 3.65
CA ARG A 131 32.65 -12.14 4.09
C ARG A 131 32.21 -12.96 2.89
N HIS A 132 32.12 -14.27 3.04
CA HIS A 132 31.51 -15.12 2.03
C HIS A 132 29.97 -14.97 2.04
N PHE A 133 29.34 -15.08 0.89
CA PHE A 133 27.89 -15.25 0.78
C PHE A 133 27.57 -16.41 -0.15
N ASP A 134 26.52 -17.14 0.20
CA ASP A 134 25.90 -18.19 -0.61
C ASP A 134 24.38 -18.02 -0.53
N LEU A 135 23.78 -17.62 -1.65
CA LEU A 135 22.36 -17.28 -1.74
C LEU A 135 21.70 -18.19 -2.77
N ARG A 136 20.73 -18.98 -2.35
CA ARG A 136 19.91 -19.78 -3.25
C ARG A 136 18.94 -18.87 -4.01
N ARG A 137 18.71 -19.17 -5.28
CA ARG A 137 17.61 -18.57 -6.03
C ARG A 137 16.28 -19.09 -5.49
N VAL A 138 15.31 -18.20 -5.24
CA VAL A 138 14.01 -18.57 -4.66
C VAL A 138 12.80 -18.14 -5.48
N ALA A 139 12.91 -17.07 -6.28
CA ALA A 139 11.84 -16.64 -7.16
C ALA A 139 12.39 -15.77 -8.31
N GLU A 140 11.58 -15.59 -9.34
CA GLU A 140 11.73 -14.53 -10.34
C GLU A 140 10.37 -13.86 -10.54
N TYR A 141 10.36 -12.56 -10.81
CA TYR A 141 9.12 -11.83 -11.07
C TYR A 141 9.34 -10.56 -11.91
N ASP A 142 8.27 -10.14 -12.57
CA ASP A 142 8.23 -8.91 -13.36
C ASP A 142 7.85 -7.72 -12.47
N THR A 143 8.81 -6.84 -12.20
CA THR A 143 8.56 -5.66 -11.36
C THR A 143 7.71 -4.59 -12.04
N GLU A 144 7.74 -4.51 -13.38
CA GLU A 144 6.90 -3.57 -14.11
C GLU A 144 5.46 -4.05 -14.17
N GLN A 145 5.26 -5.35 -14.37
CA GLN A 145 3.91 -5.92 -14.30
C GLN A 145 3.32 -5.73 -12.91
N LEU A 146 4.10 -5.99 -11.86
CA LEU A 146 3.66 -5.74 -10.48
C LEU A 146 3.25 -4.27 -10.28
N ALA A 147 4.03 -3.32 -10.81
CA ALA A 147 3.69 -1.90 -10.73
C ALA A 147 2.43 -1.54 -11.53
N ARG A 148 2.24 -2.11 -12.74
CA ARG A 148 1.03 -1.92 -13.55
C ARG A 148 -0.20 -2.47 -12.83
N ASP A 149 -0.12 -3.66 -12.26
CA ASP A 149 -1.22 -4.29 -11.52
C ASP A 149 -1.58 -3.45 -10.28
N GLY A 150 -0.58 -2.99 -9.53
CA GLY A 150 -0.78 -2.10 -8.39
C GLY A 150 -1.47 -0.79 -8.77
N ASN A 151 -1.05 -0.16 -9.87
CA ASN A 151 -1.67 1.07 -10.37
C ASN A 151 -3.11 0.85 -10.85
N ALA A 152 -3.38 -0.27 -11.53
CA ALA A 152 -4.71 -0.63 -11.98
C ALA A 152 -5.66 -0.84 -10.80
N VAL A 153 -5.20 -1.51 -9.75
CA VAL A 153 -5.98 -1.66 -8.51
C VAL A 153 -6.20 -0.32 -7.82
N ARG A 154 -5.17 0.51 -7.66
CA ARG A 154 -5.32 1.82 -7.01
C ARG A 154 -6.30 2.72 -7.77
N ALA A 155 -6.33 2.63 -9.10
CA ALA A 155 -7.29 3.36 -9.93
C ALA A 155 -8.74 2.83 -9.81
N ALA A 156 -8.91 1.56 -9.45
CA ALA A 156 -10.22 0.94 -9.22
C ALA A 156 -10.69 1.00 -7.76
N GLN A 157 -9.82 1.45 -6.86
CA GLN A 157 -10.06 1.50 -5.43
C GLN A 157 -11.06 2.61 -5.09
N VAL A 158 -12.08 2.25 -4.31
CA VAL A 158 -13.19 3.15 -3.98
C VAL A 158 -12.93 3.90 -2.68
N ASP A 159 -12.45 3.20 -1.65
CA ASP A 159 -12.11 3.80 -0.34
C ASP A 159 -10.60 3.75 -0.09
N LEU A 160 -10.04 4.80 0.52
CA LEU A 160 -8.61 4.90 0.79
C LEU A 160 -8.11 3.75 1.69
N GLY A 161 -6.93 3.23 1.34
CA GLY A 161 -6.29 2.13 2.05
C GLY A 161 -6.86 0.71 1.82
N ASP A 162 -8.05 0.56 1.25
CA ASP A 162 -8.63 -0.76 0.92
C ASP A 162 -7.65 -1.66 0.16
N VAL A 163 -7.64 -2.94 0.57
CA VAL A 163 -6.83 -3.97 -0.06
C VAL A 163 -7.68 -4.75 -1.04
N ASP A 164 -7.40 -4.61 -2.33
CA ASP A 164 -7.84 -5.60 -3.31
C ASP A 164 -7.02 -6.88 -3.13
N ILE A 165 -7.72 -8.00 -2.94
CA ILE A 165 -7.12 -9.34 -2.83
C ILE A 165 -6.28 -9.69 -4.06
N LYS A 166 -6.64 -9.20 -5.24
CA LYS A 166 -5.90 -9.37 -6.50
C LYS A 166 -4.60 -8.57 -6.55
N ALA A 167 -4.45 -7.59 -5.66
CA ALA A 167 -3.24 -6.82 -5.40
C ALA A 167 -2.63 -7.09 -4.02
N ALA A 168 -2.95 -8.22 -3.39
CA ALA A 168 -2.25 -8.64 -2.17
C ALA A 168 -0.73 -8.78 -2.40
N ILE A 169 0.06 -8.71 -1.35
CA ILE A 169 1.47 -9.08 -1.33
C ILE A 169 1.51 -10.58 -1.07
N ASP A 170 2.02 -11.36 -2.04
CA ASP A 170 2.16 -12.81 -1.91
C ASP A 170 3.41 -13.32 -2.63
N ALA A 171 3.81 -14.56 -2.33
CA ALA A 171 5.04 -15.16 -2.82
C ALA A 171 5.08 -15.32 -4.36
N THR A 172 3.95 -15.23 -5.04
CA THR A 172 3.87 -15.35 -6.51
C THR A 172 4.07 -13.99 -7.16
N ARG A 173 3.41 -12.94 -6.65
CA ARG A 173 3.41 -11.61 -7.27
C ARG A 173 4.47 -10.67 -6.73
N ALA A 174 4.78 -10.76 -5.44
CA ALA A 174 5.69 -9.87 -4.74
C ALA A 174 6.65 -10.68 -3.82
N PRO A 175 7.40 -11.67 -4.34
CA PRO A 175 8.19 -12.61 -3.55
C PRO A 175 9.18 -11.92 -2.61
N TYR A 176 9.82 -10.83 -3.06
CA TYR A 176 10.76 -10.06 -2.24
C TYR A 176 10.07 -9.42 -1.03
N GLN A 177 8.94 -8.75 -1.25
CA GLN A 177 8.15 -8.15 -0.16
C GLN A 177 7.57 -9.22 0.77
N THR A 178 7.11 -10.36 0.24
CA THR A 178 6.61 -11.45 1.09
C THR A 178 7.70 -11.99 2.00
N LEU A 179 8.91 -12.23 1.49
CA LEU A 179 10.05 -12.67 2.33
C LEU A 179 10.48 -11.60 3.34
N LYS A 180 10.17 -10.32 3.10
CA LYS A 180 10.44 -9.23 4.03
C LYS A 180 9.46 -9.20 5.20
N LEU A 181 8.19 -9.56 4.97
CA LEU A 181 7.08 -9.27 5.90
C LEU A 181 6.52 -10.52 6.58
N ALA A 182 6.46 -11.65 5.87
CA ALA A 182 5.81 -12.85 6.35
C ALA A 182 6.49 -13.41 7.62
N GLY A 183 5.69 -13.70 8.64
CA GLY A 183 6.15 -14.33 9.88
C GLY A 183 6.87 -13.41 10.87
N HIS A 184 6.94 -12.10 10.62
CA HIS A 184 7.63 -11.16 11.51
C HIS A 184 6.73 -10.56 12.60
N ALA A 185 5.45 -10.33 12.30
CA ALA A 185 4.51 -9.82 13.28
C ALA A 185 4.18 -10.87 14.36
N GLN A 186 4.10 -10.44 15.62
CA GLN A 186 3.80 -11.29 16.77
C GLN A 186 2.61 -10.74 17.56
N PRO A 187 1.76 -11.59 18.16
CA PRO A 187 0.63 -11.14 18.95
C PRO A 187 1.10 -10.46 20.25
N VAL A 188 0.50 -9.33 20.58
CA VAL A 188 0.79 -8.53 21.78
C VAL A 188 -0.50 -8.19 22.54
N GLY A 189 -0.36 -7.79 23.79
CA GLY A 189 -1.50 -7.37 24.63
C GLY A 189 -2.49 -8.51 24.92
N LYS A 190 -3.66 -8.11 25.42
CA LYS A 190 -4.78 -9.02 25.76
C LYS A 190 -5.68 -9.28 24.57
N ASP A 191 -6.45 -10.35 24.66
CA ASP A 191 -7.60 -10.58 23.78
C ASP A 191 -8.72 -9.59 24.13
N VAL A 192 -9.29 -8.92 23.12
CA VAL A 192 -10.31 -7.87 23.28
C VAL A 192 -11.55 -8.25 22.48
N GLY A 193 -12.70 -8.34 23.15
CA GLY A 193 -13.97 -8.66 22.52
C GLY A 193 -14.97 -9.23 23.52
N ARG A 194 -16.11 -9.69 23.03
CA ARG A 194 -17.20 -10.26 23.84
C ARG A 194 -17.76 -11.51 23.15
N GLY A 195 -18.12 -12.50 23.96
CA GLY A 195 -18.74 -13.73 23.45
C GLY A 195 -17.93 -14.38 22.33
N ALA A 196 -18.54 -14.56 21.16
CA ALA A 196 -17.98 -15.33 20.06
C ALA A 196 -17.05 -14.54 19.12
N VAL A 197 -16.85 -13.23 19.32
CA VAL A 197 -15.94 -12.42 18.51
C VAL A 197 -14.94 -11.69 19.39
N ALA A 198 -13.66 -11.76 19.00
CA ALA A 198 -12.58 -11.01 19.62
C ALA A 198 -11.42 -10.80 18.64
N TYR A 199 -10.57 -9.84 18.98
CA TYR A 199 -9.32 -9.56 18.29
C TYR A 199 -8.17 -9.45 19.28
N ARG A 200 -6.96 -9.61 18.76
CA ARG A 200 -5.71 -9.30 19.45
C ARG A 200 -4.83 -8.45 18.54
N MET A 201 -4.03 -7.58 19.14
CA MET A 201 -3.08 -6.76 18.40
C MET A 201 -1.83 -7.56 18.03
N TRP A 202 -1.20 -7.22 16.91
CA TRP A 202 0.03 -7.82 16.40
C TRP A 202 1.03 -6.75 16.04
N VAL A 203 2.30 -6.93 16.40
CA VAL A 203 3.39 -5.97 16.14
C VAL A 203 4.52 -6.67 15.41
N ASP A 204 5.00 -6.07 14.33
CA ASP A 204 6.33 -6.37 13.80
C ASP A 204 7.35 -5.57 14.63
N PRO A 205 8.28 -6.23 15.36
CA PRO A 205 9.22 -5.52 16.24
C PRO A 205 10.15 -4.56 15.49
N ARG A 206 10.25 -4.67 14.16
CA ARG A 206 11.07 -3.78 13.32
C ARG A 206 10.36 -2.46 13.01
N THR A 207 9.03 -2.47 12.89
CA THR A 207 8.20 -1.29 12.57
C THR A 207 7.38 -0.77 13.73
N LYS A 208 7.28 -1.54 14.83
CA LYS A 208 6.80 -1.16 16.17
C LYS A 208 5.33 -0.79 16.33
N PHE A 209 4.60 -0.43 15.29
CA PHE A 209 3.16 -0.19 15.39
C PHE A 209 2.37 -1.50 15.44
N ALA A 210 1.20 -1.43 16.07
CA ALA A 210 0.33 -2.57 16.31
C ALA A 210 -0.84 -2.60 15.32
N TYR A 211 -1.31 -3.80 14.99
CA TYR A 211 -2.42 -3.97 14.07
C TYR A 211 -3.33 -5.13 14.49
N PRO A 212 -4.67 -5.00 14.41
CA PRO A 212 -5.56 -6.04 14.90
C PRO A 212 -5.54 -7.28 14.00
N ARG A 213 -5.82 -8.43 14.61
CA ARG A 213 -6.26 -9.69 13.97
C ARG A 213 -7.39 -10.26 14.81
N LEU A 214 -8.45 -10.75 14.18
CA LEU A 214 -9.45 -11.58 14.85
C LEU A 214 -8.76 -12.81 15.46
N SER A 215 -9.00 -13.02 16.75
CA SER A 215 -8.56 -14.18 17.53
C SER A 215 -9.68 -15.20 17.68
N ARG A 216 -10.93 -14.77 17.51
CA ARG A 216 -12.14 -15.58 17.67
C ARG A 216 -13.25 -15.07 16.75
N HIS A 217 -13.92 -15.99 16.07
CA HIS A 217 -15.12 -15.75 15.27
C HIS A 217 -15.91 -17.07 15.12
N PRO A 218 -17.25 -17.07 15.04
CA PRO A 218 -18.03 -18.31 14.83
C PRO A 218 -17.72 -19.04 13.53
N ASP A 219 -17.45 -18.28 12.47
CA ASP A 219 -17.06 -18.80 11.15
C ASP A 219 -15.53 -18.68 10.96
N PRO A 220 -14.78 -19.80 10.91
CA PRO A 220 -13.33 -19.78 10.74
C PRO A 220 -12.90 -19.28 9.35
N GLN A 221 -13.73 -19.42 8.31
CA GLN A 221 -13.41 -18.93 6.98
C GLN A 221 -13.51 -17.41 6.90
N VAL A 222 -14.54 -16.82 7.53
CA VAL A 222 -14.61 -15.35 7.71
C VAL A 222 -13.37 -14.87 8.44
N MET A 223 -13.02 -15.51 9.57
CA MET A 223 -11.85 -15.13 10.36
C MET A 223 -10.58 -15.10 9.52
N GLN A 224 -10.38 -16.15 8.70
CA GLN A 224 -9.22 -16.24 7.81
C GLN A 224 -9.20 -15.11 6.77
N ARG A 225 -10.33 -14.83 6.11
CA ARG A 225 -10.42 -13.76 5.10
C ARG A 225 -10.16 -12.38 5.70
N ILE A 226 -10.78 -12.06 6.84
CA ILE A 226 -10.57 -10.78 7.53
C ILE A 226 -9.14 -10.64 8.02
N ASN A 227 -8.57 -11.69 8.63
CA ASN A 227 -7.18 -11.64 9.07
C ASN A 227 -6.20 -11.48 7.91
N HIS A 228 -6.50 -12.05 6.75
CA HIS A 228 -5.71 -11.81 5.56
C HIS A 228 -5.76 -10.33 5.13
N LEU A 229 -6.94 -9.71 5.06
CA LEU A 229 -7.06 -8.28 4.70
C LEU A 229 -6.35 -7.36 5.71
N LEU A 230 -6.53 -7.63 7.01
CA LEU A 230 -5.83 -6.94 8.10
C LEU A 230 -4.30 -7.11 7.99
N GLU A 231 -3.84 -8.29 7.57
CA GLU A 231 -2.43 -8.55 7.34
C GLU A 231 -1.88 -7.80 6.15
N GLN A 232 -2.61 -7.76 5.05
CA GLN A 232 -2.21 -7.02 3.86
C GLN A 232 -2.12 -5.52 4.14
N ARG A 233 -3.05 -4.92 4.89
CA ARG A 233 -2.93 -3.51 5.30
C ARG A 233 -1.72 -3.29 6.22
N HIS A 234 -1.52 -4.13 7.24
CA HIS A 234 -0.34 -4.06 8.12
C HIS A 234 0.95 -4.12 7.30
N TRP A 235 1.06 -5.09 6.38
CA TRP A 235 2.23 -5.26 5.50
C TRP A 235 2.50 -4.04 4.64
N ARG A 236 1.47 -3.41 4.05
CA ARG A 236 1.64 -2.18 3.27
C ARG A 236 2.19 -1.02 4.11
N LYS A 237 1.69 -0.82 5.33
CA LYS A 237 2.25 0.19 6.25
C LYS A 237 3.67 -0.16 6.70
N SER A 238 3.96 -1.44 6.97
CA SER A 238 5.32 -1.88 7.34
C SER A 238 6.31 -1.66 6.20
N LEU A 239 5.90 -1.86 4.94
CA LEU A 239 6.72 -1.51 3.79
C LEU A 239 7.01 -0.01 3.75
N GLY A 240 5.99 0.85 3.93
CA GLY A 240 6.17 2.30 4.02
C GLY A 240 7.19 2.69 5.10
N ALA A 241 7.05 2.16 6.32
CA ALA A 241 7.98 2.41 7.42
C ALA A 241 9.43 1.99 7.09
N LEU A 242 9.61 0.80 6.50
CA LEU A 242 10.93 0.28 6.13
C LEU A 242 11.53 1.01 4.93
N GLU A 243 10.71 1.54 4.02
CA GLU A 243 11.13 2.41 2.92
C GLU A 243 11.61 3.77 3.44
N CYS A 244 10.93 4.33 4.43
CA CYS A 244 11.36 5.57 5.09
C CYS A 244 12.69 5.37 5.82
N MET A 245 12.90 4.22 6.46
CA MET A 245 14.22 3.87 6.99
C MET A 245 15.27 3.73 5.89
N ALA A 246 14.93 3.07 4.77
CA ALA A 246 15.85 2.88 3.65
C ALA A 246 16.23 4.19 2.95
N SER A 247 15.41 5.23 3.07
CA SER A 247 15.70 6.55 2.49
C SER A 247 16.98 7.19 3.04
N ALA A 248 17.55 6.68 4.14
CA ALA A 248 18.89 7.06 4.59
C ALA A 248 19.98 6.87 3.51
N TYR A 249 19.78 5.98 2.53
CA TYR A 249 20.71 5.79 1.42
C TYR A 249 20.50 6.77 0.26
N THR A 250 19.37 7.46 0.22
CA THR A 250 18.94 8.25 -0.96
C THR A 250 18.52 9.68 -0.64
N SER A 251 18.46 10.06 0.63
CA SER A 251 18.05 11.38 1.09
C SER A 251 18.94 11.90 2.20
N ALA A 252 19.04 13.23 2.29
CA ALA A 252 19.72 13.96 3.35
C ALA A 252 18.74 14.78 4.23
N ASN A 253 17.42 14.58 4.04
CA ASN A 253 16.41 15.24 4.86
C ASN A 253 16.39 14.67 6.30
N SER A 254 15.75 15.39 7.23
CA SER A 254 15.70 15.01 8.66
C SER A 254 14.88 13.75 8.94
N GLY A 255 13.95 13.39 8.06
CA GLY A 255 13.15 12.16 8.19
C GLY A 255 13.89 10.91 7.70
N ALA A 256 14.99 11.07 6.97
CA ALA A 256 15.69 9.96 6.34
C ALA A 256 16.32 9.04 7.40
N GLY A 257 16.05 7.74 7.29
CA GLY A 257 16.56 6.75 8.26
C GLY A 257 15.70 6.57 9.50
N THR A 258 14.57 7.28 9.60
CA THR A 258 13.56 7.06 10.64
C THR A 258 12.45 6.13 10.13
N LEU A 259 11.58 5.67 11.02
CA LEU A 259 10.35 4.99 10.62
C LEU A 259 9.29 5.97 10.07
N GLY A 260 9.57 7.28 10.00
CA GLY A 260 8.70 8.26 9.36
C GLY A 260 7.36 8.48 10.05
N GLY A 261 7.32 8.41 11.39
CA GLY A 261 6.09 8.52 12.17
C GLY A 261 5.25 7.23 12.21
N PHE A 262 5.62 6.20 11.45
CA PHE A 262 4.85 4.95 11.42
C PHE A 262 4.84 4.25 12.79
N ASP A 263 5.86 4.39 13.63
CA ASP A 263 5.87 3.84 14.99
C ASP A 263 4.98 4.60 15.99
N GLU A 264 4.39 5.71 15.56
CA GLU A 264 3.40 6.50 16.29
C GLU A 264 1.97 6.31 15.74
N GLU A 265 1.79 5.44 14.73
CA GLU A 265 0.50 5.15 14.12
C GLU A 265 -0.53 4.68 15.14
N ASN A 266 -1.70 5.31 15.10
CA ASN A 266 -2.81 4.99 15.96
C ASN A 266 -3.82 4.10 15.23
N VAL A 267 -3.67 2.79 15.39
CA VAL A 267 -4.57 1.78 14.78
C VAL A 267 -5.46 1.15 15.84
N ASN A 268 -6.74 1.51 15.84
CA ASN A 268 -7.71 1.07 16.86
C ASN A 268 -8.93 0.39 16.26
N VAL A 269 -9.45 -0.62 16.97
CA VAL A 269 -10.78 -1.18 16.70
C VAL A 269 -11.81 -0.32 17.41
N THR A 270 -12.54 0.49 16.65
CA THR A 270 -13.55 1.44 17.17
C THR A 270 -14.92 0.80 17.35
N TRP A 271 -15.18 -0.31 16.64
CA TRP A 271 -16.37 -1.14 16.79
C TRP A 271 -16.07 -2.63 16.54
N LEU A 272 -16.72 -3.50 17.32
CA LEU A 272 -16.68 -4.94 17.13
C LEU A 272 -18.01 -5.57 17.58
N SER A 273 -18.73 -6.17 16.64
CA SER A 273 -19.91 -7.00 16.90
C SER A 273 -19.75 -8.36 16.20
N ARG A 274 -20.81 -9.17 16.16
CA ARG A 274 -20.82 -10.38 15.32
C ARG A 274 -20.82 -10.11 13.82
N SER A 275 -21.26 -8.93 13.41
CA SER A 275 -21.52 -8.58 12.01
C SER A 275 -20.54 -7.55 11.46
N LEU A 276 -19.95 -6.71 12.32
CA LEU A 276 -19.08 -5.62 11.90
C LEU A 276 -17.78 -5.55 12.73
N MET A 277 -16.71 -5.15 12.07
CA MET A 277 -15.48 -4.68 12.72
C MET A 277 -15.02 -3.40 12.05
N THR A 278 -15.03 -2.28 12.77
CA THR A 278 -14.45 -1.02 12.28
C THR A 278 -13.08 -0.83 12.89
N VAL A 279 -12.10 -0.55 12.03
CA VAL A 279 -10.76 -0.17 12.41
C VAL A 279 -10.52 1.26 11.93
N THR A 280 -9.90 2.07 12.77
CA THR A 280 -9.50 3.43 12.45
C THR A 280 -7.99 3.50 12.48
N GLU A 281 -7.40 3.96 11.37
CA GLU A 281 -6.00 4.34 11.26
C GLU A 281 -5.90 5.85 11.31
N ALA A 282 -5.02 6.38 12.15
CA ALA A 282 -4.76 7.80 12.19
C ALA A 282 -3.31 8.07 12.60
N GLY A 283 -2.74 9.13 12.07
CA GLY A 283 -1.36 9.49 12.37
C GLY A 283 -0.84 10.64 11.50
N SER A 284 0.45 10.88 11.65
CA SER A 284 1.21 11.89 10.91
C SER A 284 2.48 11.24 10.38
N LEU A 285 2.54 11.03 9.07
CA LEU A 285 3.62 10.29 8.44
C LEU A 285 4.54 11.25 7.70
N ASP A 286 5.85 11.20 7.97
CA ASP A 286 6.82 12.05 7.27
C ASP A 286 8.16 11.37 7.06
N CYS A 287 8.52 11.19 5.79
CA CYS A 287 9.80 10.62 5.37
C CYS A 287 10.72 11.72 4.76
N GLY A 288 10.45 12.96 5.19
CA GLY A 288 11.08 14.22 4.82
C GLY A 288 10.57 14.80 3.52
N GLY A 289 9.23 14.84 3.40
CA GLY A 289 8.52 15.67 2.42
C GLY A 289 8.45 17.14 2.86
N ALA A 290 7.66 17.95 2.15
CA ALA A 290 7.48 19.37 2.51
C ALA A 290 6.65 19.55 3.79
N HIS A 291 5.76 18.61 4.06
CA HIS A 291 4.93 18.53 5.26
C HIS A 291 4.60 17.06 5.53
N PRO A 292 4.23 16.71 6.78
CA PRO A 292 3.69 15.40 7.08
C PRO A 292 2.40 15.11 6.32
N ASP A 293 2.12 13.83 6.13
CA ASP A 293 0.85 13.28 5.68
C ASP A 293 0.00 12.93 6.90
N ASN A 294 -0.80 13.90 7.33
CA ASN A 294 -1.78 13.70 8.40
C ASN A 294 -2.97 12.94 7.82
N HIS A 295 -3.40 11.87 8.47
CA HIS A 295 -4.54 11.07 8.02
C HIS A 295 -5.43 10.59 9.15
N PHE A 296 -6.65 10.27 8.78
CA PHE A 296 -7.67 9.62 9.60
C PHE A 296 -8.54 8.78 8.67
N GLU A 297 -8.51 7.46 8.82
CA GLU A 297 -9.11 6.50 7.89
C GLU A 297 -9.89 5.43 8.69
N PRO A 298 -11.21 5.61 8.89
CA PRO A 298 -12.07 4.55 9.33
C PRO A 298 -12.41 3.62 8.16
N TYR A 299 -12.26 2.31 8.35
CA TYR A 299 -12.75 1.30 7.42
C TYR A 299 -13.42 0.18 8.20
N THR A 300 -14.43 -0.43 7.58
CA THR A 300 -15.28 -1.43 8.23
C THR A 300 -15.25 -2.73 7.46
N PHE A 301 -15.14 -3.85 8.17
CA PHE A 301 -15.30 -5.19 7.64
C PHE A 301 -16.71 -5.73 7.90
N ASP A 302 -17.25 -6.42 6.91
CA ASP A 302 -18.43 -7.26 7.00
C ASP A 302 -18.00 -8.64 7.55
N LEU A 303 -18.28 -8.89 8.82
CA LEU A 303 -17.99 -10.18 9.49
C LEU A 303 -19.01 -11.27 9.17
N LEU A 304 -20.10 -10.95 8.46
CA LEU A 304 -21.00 -11.99 7.94
C LEU A 304 -20.44 -12.61 6.65
N ARG A 305 -19.57 -11.90 5.93
CA ARG A 305 -19.03 -12.31 4.62
C ARG A 305 -17.51 -12.44 4.57
N GLY A 306 -16.79 -11.77 5.45
CA GLY A 306 -15.33 -11.78 5.47
C GLY A 306 -14.71 -10.92 4.37
N GLU A 307 -15.19 -9.68 4.23
CA GLU A 307 -14.71 -8.69 3.26
C GLU A 307 -14.90 -7.26 3.80
N TYR A 308 -14.46 -6.23 3.06
CA TYR A 308 -14.81 -4.84 3.39
C TYR A 308 -16.32 -4.61 3.28
N LEU A 309 -16.88 -3.85 4.21
CA LEU A 309 -18.29 -3.53 4.24
C LEU A 309 -18.62 -2.59 3.09
N ASP A 310 -19.55 -3.02 2.24
CA ASP A 310 -20.29 -2.10 1.40
C ASP A 310 -21.49 -1.54 2.18
N TRP A 311 -21.39 -0.28 2.61
CA TRP A 311 -22.48 0.41 3.32
C TRP A 311 -23.81 0.41 2.55
N ASN A 312 -23.78 0.27 1.22
CA ASN A 312 -24.98 0.09 0.40
C ASN A 312 -25.77 -1.20 0.68
N ARG A 313 -25.23 -2.12 1.49
CA ARG A 313 -25.95 -3.30 2.00
C ARG A 313 -26.74 -2.99 3.28
N VAL A 314 -26.34 -1.97 4.03
CA VAL A 314 -27.00 -1.57 5.28
C VAL A 314 -28.15 -0.60 4.98
N PHE A 315 -27.83 0.48 4.28
CA PHE A 315 -28.78 1.49 3.78
C PHE A 315 -28.26 2.06 2.46
N ASP A 316 -29.04 2.84 1.72
CA ASP A 316 -28.51 3.54 0.53
C ASP A 316 -27.48 4.60 0.95
N ALA A 317 -26.20 4.25 1.07
CA ALA A 317 -25.16 5.17 1.51
C ALA A 317 -24.56 5.96 0.35
N TYR A 318 -24.32 5.32 -0.79
CA TYR A 318 -23.57 5.88 -1.90
C TYR A 318 -24.21 5.59 -3.27
N VAL A 319 -24.02 6.51 -4.21
CA VAL A 319 -24.49 6.34 -5.60
C VAL A 319 -23.71 5.18 -6.25
N PRO A 320 -24.40 4.17 -6.83
CA PRO A 320 -23.74 3.09 -7.56
C PRO A 320 -22.90 3.64 -8.73
N ALA A 321 -21.69 3.12 -8.91
CA ALA A 321 -20.78 3.42 -10.02
C ALA A 321 -20.12 4.82 -10.04
N SER A 322 -20.06 5.55 -8.92
CA SER A 322 -19.16 6.71 -8.80
C SER A 322 -17.71 6.22 -8.93
N ARG A 323 -17.06 6.46 -10.07
CA ARG A 323 -15.63 6.16 -10.31
C ARG A 323 -14.70 7.30 -9.86
N SER A 324 -15.22 8.27 -9.10
CA SER A 324 -14.41 9.30 -8.46
C SER A 324 -13.70 8.73 -7.24
N VAL A 325 -12.49 9.21 -6.96
CA VAL A 325 -11.90 9.11 -5.62
C VAL A 325 -12.86 9.80 -4.65
N GLY A 326 -13.31 9.09 -3.64
CA GLY A 326 -14.43 9.51 -2.80
C GLY A 326 -15.77 9.06 -3.38
N ARG A 327 -16.50 8.24 -2.61
CA ARG A 327 -17.84 7.77 -2.96
C ARG A 327 -18.81 8.95 -2.94
N GLN A 328 -19.57 9.15 -4.02
CA GLN A 328 -20.64 10.14 -4.02
C GLN A 328 -21.76 9.71 -3.05
N ALA A 329 -22.04 10.52 -2.03
CA ALA A 329 -23.12 10.27 -1.08
C ALA A 329 -24.48 10.18 -1.78
N SER A 330 -25.31 9.22 -1.37
CA SER A 330 -26.68 9.10 -1.86
C SER A 330 -27.60 10.18 -1.25
N PRO A 331 -28.81 10.40 -1.80
CA PRO A 331 -29.82 11.23 -1.15
C PRO A 331 -30.17 10.79 0.29
N ALA A 332 -30.15 9.48 0.57
CA ALA A 332 -30.46 8.97 1.91
C ALA A 332 -29.34 9.27 2.90
N LEU A 333 -28.06 9.13 2.49
CA LEU A 333 -26.94 9.53 3.33
C LEU A 333 -26.92 11.04 3.57
N LEU A 334 -27.17 11.84 2.52
CA LEU A 334 -27.28 13.29 2.65
C LEU A 334 -28.43 13.70 3.58
N ALA A 335 -29.55 12.98 3.59
CA ALA A 335 -30.64 13.25 4.54
C ALA A 335 -30.21 13.02 5.99
N VAL A 336 -29.47 11.94 6.26
CA VAL A 336 -28.88 11.67 7.58
C VAL A 336 -27.87 12.75 7.98
N VAL A 337 -26.96 13.10 7.08
CA VAL A 337 -25.96 14.17 7.27
C VAL A 337 -26.63 15.51 7.58
N ASN A 338 -27.65 15.90 6.81
CA ASN A 338 -28.34 17.17 7.00
C ASN A 338 -29.07 17.24 8.35
N GLN A 339 -29.61 16.13 8.85
CA GLN A 339 -30.20 16.07 10.19
C GLN A 339 -29.14 16.31 11.27
N VAL A 340 -27.97 15.70 11.11
CA VAL A 340 -26.84 15.85 12.04
C VAL A 340 -26.31 17.28 12.02
N VAL A 341 -26.03 17.85 10.84
CA VAL A 341 -25.56 19.23 10.70
C VAL A 341 -26.57 20.21 11.30
N LYS A 342 -27.88 19.99 11.08
CA LYS A 342 -28.92 20.83 11.68
C LYS A 342 -28.99 20.73 13.21
N ALA A 343 -28.63 19.58 13.78
CA ALA A 343 -28.60 19.39 15.23
C ALA A 343 -27.39 20.08 15.89
N GLY A 344 -26.34 20.37 15.13
CA GLY A 344 -25.11 20.97 15.64
C GLY A 344 -24.19 19.95 16.33
N PRO A 345 -23.00 20.39 16.77
CA PRO A 345 -22.08 19.54 17.51
C PRO A 345 -22.71 19.13 18.86
N PRO A 346 -22.33 17.95 19.42
CA PRO A 346 -22.68 17.59 20.78
C PRO A 346 -22.27 18.69 21.77
N GLU A 347 -23.08 18.95 22.81
CA GLU A 347 -22.83 20.04 23.78
C GLU A 347 -21.44 19.97 24.42
N ASP A 348 -20.94 18.78 24.72
CA ASP A 348 -19.61 18.56 25.32
C ASP A 348 -18.43 18.81 24.34
N ARG A 349 -18.74 19.01 23.06
CA ARG A 349 -17.78 19.29 21.98
C ARG A 349 -18.07 20.60 21.25
N ALA A 350 -19.07 21.37 21.67
CA ALA A 350 -19.43 22.62 21.00
C ALA A 350 -18.25 23.60 20.93
N ASP A 351 -17.46 23.70 22.00
CA ASP A 351 -16.30 24.60 22.10
C ASP A 351 -15.00 24.01 21.52
N GLN A 352 -15.01 22.78 20.99
CA GLN A 352 -13.81 22.09 20.49
C GLN A 352 -13.59 22.32 19.00
N HIS A 353 -12.89 23.39 18.64
CA HIS A 353 -12.61 23.72 17.24
C HIS A 353 -11.37 22.99 16.66
N PRO A 354 -11.38 22.58 15.38
CA PRO A 354 -12.54 22.64 14.50
C PRO A 354 -13.56 21.55 14.86
N ASN A 355 -14.84 21.95 14.92
CA ASN A 355 -15.96 21.05 15.23
C ASN A 355 -16.75 20.71 13.96
N LEU A 356 -17.94 20.12 14.15
CA LEU A 356 -18.85 19.78 13.05
C LEU A 356 -19.17 20.98 12.15
N GLU A 357 -19.41 22.17 12.71
CA GLU A 357 -19.77 23.37 11.95
C GLU A 357 -18.60 23.86 11.09
N ASP A 358 -17.38 23.77 11.62
CA ASP A 358 -16.17 24.17 10.91
C ASP A 358 -15.83 23.24 9.73
N CYS A 359 -16.22 21.97 9.82
CA CYS A 359 -15.78 20.91 8.90
C CYS A 359 -16.90 20.33 8.02
N ALA A 360 -18.17 20.69 8.24
CA ALA A 360 -19.32 20.11 7.52
C ALA A 360 -19.24 20.26 6.00
N ASP A 361 -18.69 21.37 5.50
CA ASP A 361 -18.55 21.64 4.07
C ASP A 361 -17.62 20.66 3.35
N LEU A 362 -16.77 19.94 4.08
CA LEU A 362 -15.87 18.92 3.53
C LEU A 362 -16.58 17.58 3.30
N TRP A 363 -17.68 17.30 4.02
CA TRP A 363 -18.32 15.99 4.01
C TRP A 363 -18.78 15.51 2.62
N PRO A 364 -19.37 16.34 1.72
CA PRO A 364 -19.81 15.85 0.41
C PRO A 364 -18.73 15.14 -0.40
N GLN A 365 -17.46 15.49 -0.19
CA GLN A 365 -16.31 14.90 -0.89
C GLN A 365 -15.48 13.95 0.00
N TYR A 366 -15.37 14.25 1.30
CA TYR A 366 -14.42 13.60 2.22
C TYR A 366 -15.11 12.78 3.33
N LEU A 367 -16.41 12.53 3.23
CA LEU A 367 -17.16 11.74 4.20
C LEU A 367 -16.75 10.27 4.13
N ALA A 368 -16.13 9.81 5.22
CA ALA A 368 -15.88 8.40 5.49
C ALA A 368 -16.85 7.90 6.56
N LEU A 369 -17.35 6.68 6.35
CA LEU A 369 -18.29 6.02 7.25
C LEU A 369 -17.60 4.89 8.01
N GLY A 370 -17.90 4.79 9.30
CA GLY A 370 -17.47 3.70 10.16
C GLY A 370 -18.56 3.34 11.18
N ALA A 371 -18.31 2.35 12.01
CA ALA A 371 -19.09 2.12 13.22
C ALA A 371 -18.21 2.42 14.44
N GLN A 372 -18.85 2.87 15.52
CA GLN A 372 -18.16 3.05 16.80
C GLN A 372 -19.06 2.75 18.00
N THR A 373 -18.41 2.48 19.13
CA THR A 373 -19.08 2.30 20.43
C THR A 373 -19.92 3.54 20.79
N PRO A 374 -21.13 3.37 21.36
CA PRO A 374 -21.79 2.13 21.80
C PRO A 374 -22.68 1.44 20.75
N GLY A 375 -22.55 1.74 19.47
CA GLY A 375 -23.43 1.21 18.41
C GLY A 375 -23.99 2.35 17.58
N ALA A 376 -23.10 3.04 16.87
CA ALA A 376 -23.44 4.21 16.07
C ALA A 376 -22.63 4.23 14.78
N LEU A 377 -23.24 4.75 13.71
CA LEU A 377 -22.56 5.14 12.49
C LEU A 377 -21.72 6.38 12.78
N SER A 378 -20.41 6.32 12.54
CA SER A 378 -19.52 7.48 12.61
C SER A 378 -19.50 8.21 11.27
N LEU A 379 -19.65 9.53 11.33
CA LEU A 379 -19.52 10.44 10.19
C LEU A 379 -18.19 11.20 10.36
N SER A 380 -17.22 10.86 9.50
CA SER A 380 -15.85 11.32 9.64
C SER A 380 -15.38 12.06 8.39
N VAL A 381 -14.47 13.01 8.56
CA VAL A 381 -13.71 13.60 7.47
C VAL A 381 -12.39 12.83 7.33
N SER A 382 -12.11 12.37 6.11
CA SER A 382 -10.95 11.55 5.78
C SER A 382 -10.37 11.96 4.42
N GLY A 383 -9.06 11.81 4.23
CA GLY A 383 -8.41 12.01 2.93
C GLY A 383 -8.34 13.46 2.45
N VAL A 384 -8.46 14.44 3.35
CA VAL A 384 -8.27 15.86 3.03
C VAL A 384 -6.80 16.20 2.86
N GLY A 385 -6.50 17.20 2.03
CA GLY A 385 -5.14 17.71 1.88
C GLY A 385 -4.63 18.44 3.13
N HIS A 386 -3.32 18.69 3.20
CA HIS A 386 -2.64 19.27 4.36
C HIS A 386 -3.29 20.56 4.90
N ALA A 387 -3.84 21.42 4.03
CA ALA A 387 -4.48 22.69 4.40
C ALA A 387 -5.75 22.52 5.25
N SER A 388 -6.40 21.36 5.17
CA SER A 388 -7.63 21.05 5.92
C SER A 388 -7.41 19.92 6.94
N GLY A 389 -6.17 19.56 7.23
CA GLY A 389 -5.83 18.44 8.11
C GLY A 389 -6.40 18.55 9.52
N ALA A 390 -6.66 19.77 10.01
CA ALA A 390 -7.33 19.99 11.30
C ALA A 390 -8.74 19.38 11.36
N CYS A 391 -9.41 19.22 10.21
CA CYS A 391 -10.72 18.60 10.13
C CYS A 391 -10.69 17.07 10.09
N LEU A 392 -9.53 16.40 10.05
CA LEU A 392 -9.49 14.93 10.06
C LEU A 392 -10.08 14.37 11.35
N GLY A 393 -11.03 13.44 11.26
CA GLY A 393 -11.64 12.81 12.43
C GLY A 393 -13.14 12.60 12.33
N THR A 394 -13.69 11.99 13.36
CA THR A 394 -15.15 11.83 13.53
C THR A 394 -15.75 13.09 14.13
N HIS A 395 -16.66 13.71 13.38
CA HIS A 395 -17.34 14.96 13.77
C HIS A 395 -18.75 14.72 14.29
N ALA A 396 -19.35 13.59 13.92
CA ALA A 396 -20.67 13.22 14.43
C ALA A 396 -20.92 11.71 14.41
N THR A 397 -21.97 11.31 15.12
CA THR A 397 -22.41 9.92 15.21
C THR A 397 -23.91 9.82 15.14
N VAL A 398 -24.41 8.75 14.51
CA VAL A 398 -25.85 8.45 14.44
C VAL A 398 -26.09 7.10 15.09
N PRO A 399 -26.84 7.01 16.20
CA PRO A 399 -27.15 5.74 16.83
C PRO A 399 -27.78 4.78 15.82
N PHE A 400 -27.41 3.50 15.87
CA PHE A 400 -27.94 2.50 14.94
C PHE A 400 -29.46 2.43 14.92
N GLN A 401 -30.12 2.62 16.07
CA GLN A 401 -31.57 2.68 16.15
C GLN A 401 -32.17 3.81 15.29
N ALA A 402 -31.50 4.96 15.19
CA ALA A 402 -31.95 6.09 14.38
C ALA A 402 -31.81 5.82 12.87
N LEU A 403 -31.04 4.81 12.46
CA LEU A 403 -30.93 4.39 11.07
C LEU A 403 -32.09 3.50 10.60
N THR A 404 -32.96 3.02 11.51
CA THR A 404 -34.08 2.12 11.20
C THR A 404 -34.92 2.57 9.98
N PRO A 405 -35.29 3.87 9.82
CA PRO A 405 -36.08 4.33 8.68
C PRO A 405 -35.35 4.23 7.32
N TYR A 406 -34.02 4.09 7.33
CA TYR A 406 -33.17 4.08 6.15
C TYR A 406 -32.70 2.66 5.75
N LEU A 407 -32.96 1.65 6.58
CA LEU A 407 -32.42 0.32 6.36
C LEU A 407 -32.98 -0.34 5.11
N LYS A 408 -32.08 -1.01 4.38
CA LYS A 408 -32.46 -1.96 3.34
C LYS A 408 -32.95 -3.28 3.94
N PRO A 409 -33.67 -4.10 3.18
CA PRO A 409 -33.96 -5.48 3.58
C PRO A 409 -32.67 -6.22 3.97
N GLY A 410 -32.60 -6.70 5.21
CA GLY A 410 -31.43 -7.40 5.76
C GLY A 410 -30.37 -6.48 6.38
N GLY A 411 -30.49 -5.15 6.24
CA GLY A 411 -29.59 -4.17 6.83
C GLY A 411 -29.56 -4.22 8.35
N GLN A 412 -30.65 -4.63 9.00
CA GLN A 412 -30.73 -4.78 10.45
C GLN A 412 -29.71 -5.78 11.02
N ALA A 413 -29.33 -6.81 10.25
CA ALA A 413 -28.37 -7.83 10.68
C ALA A 413 -26.96 -7.25 10.96
N TYR A 414 -26.66 -6.05 10.46
CA TYR A 414 -25.40 -5.35 10.71
C TYR A 414 -25.43 -4.45 11.94
N LEU A 415 -26.62 -4.12 12.42
CA LEU A 415 -26.82 -3.14 13.49
C LEU A 415 -27.18 -3.80 14.83
N GLU A 416 -27.19 -5.13 14.87
CA GLU A 416 -27.37 -5.96 16.06
C GLU A 416 -26.01 -6.23 16.75
N ASP A 417 -26.02 -6.31 18.08
CA ASP A 417 -24.84 -6.58 18.94
C ASP A 417 -24.49 -8.07 19.05
#